data_AF-E4Z0P4-F1
#
_entry.id   AF-E4Z0P4-F1
#
_cell.length_a   1.000
_cell.length_b   1.000
_cell.length_c   1.000
_cell.angle_alpha   90.00
_cell.angle_beta   90.00
_cell.angle_gamma   90.00
#
_symmetry.space_group_name_H-M   'P 1'
#
loop_
_entity.id
_entity.type
_entity.pdbx_description
1 polymer ?
#
loop_
_entity_poly.entity_id
_entity_poly.type
_entity_poly.pdbx_seq_one_letter_code
_entity_poly.pdbx_strand_id
1 'polypeptide(L)'
;MVQGLAAVKQINVAKQKIDNGASFFDYKQNTRSGEYQFQHLDVKFHPSCSVSGCPCHPGEVGPVLDRLCAKVNCTSTNSSASQEELTCSSPFVPDGSCCATCGARIKIEF
;
A
#
# COMPACT_ATOMS: atom_id res chain seq x y z
N MET A 1 -12.65 -10.93 9.96
CA MET A 1 -12.26 -10.81 8.55
C MET A 1 -11.61 -9.46 8.35
N VAL A 2 -10.38 -9.42 7.85
CA VAL A 2 -9.59 -8.18 7.77
C VAL A 2 -9.99 -7.42 6.51
N GLN A 3 -10.65 -6.27 6.68
CA GLN A 3 -11.00 -5.34 5.60
C GLN A 3 -9.72 -4.76 4.98
N GLY A 4 -9.56 -4.90 3.67
CA GLY A 4 -8.47 -4.28 2.92
C GLY A 4 -8.77 -2.79 2.77
N LEU A 5 -7.88 -1.92 3.25
CA LEU A 5 -8.03 -0.47 3.14
C LEU A 5 -7.12 0.05 2.02
N ALA A 6 -7.70 0.54 0.93
CA ALA A 6 -6.94 1.21 -0.14
C ALA A 6 -7.12 2.73 -0.02
N ALA A 7 -6.01 3.49 -0.03
CA ALA A 7 -6.05 4.94 -0.10
C ALA A 7 -5.73 5.39 -1.53
N VAL A 8 -6.69 6.01 -2.21
CA VAL A 8 -6.56 6.37 -3.63
C VAL A 8 -7.17 7.74 -3.91
N LYS A 9 -6.73 8.39 -4.99
CA LYS A 9 -7.38 9.62 -5.48
C LYS A 9 -8.65 9.34 -6.28
N GLN A 10 -8.63 8.27 -7.06
CA GLN A 10 -9.74 7.87 -7.94
C GLN A 10 -9.67 6.38 -8.27
N ILE A 11 -10.82 5.81 -8.61
CA ILE A 11 -11.00 4.47 -9.17
C ILE A 11 -11.68 4.63 -10.52
N ASN A 12 -11.11 4.01 -11.55
CA ASN A 12 -11.75 3.90 -12.87
C ASN A 12 -12.21 2.45 -13.05
N VAL A 13 -13.52 2.23 -13.10
CA VAL A 13 -14.13 0.90 -13.20
C VAL A 13 -15.37 0.96 -14.07
N ALA A 14 -15.58 -0.04 -14.93
CA ALA A 14 -16.77 -0.12 -15.79
C ALA A 14 -17.09 1.17 -16.59
N LYS A 15 -16.05 1.87 -17.08
CA LYS A 15 -16.13 3.17 -17.77
C LYS A 15 -16.64 4.34 -16.91
N GLN A 16 -16.74 4.15 -15.59
CA GLN A 16 -17.09 5.18 -14.62
C GLN A 16 -15.85 5.63 -13.86
N LYS A 17 -15.84 6.92 -13.50
CA LYS A 17 -14.84 7.52 -12.61
C LYS A 17 -15.48 7.69 -11.23
N ILE A 18 -14.86 7.11 -10.21
CA ILE A 18 -15.28 7.21 -8.81
C ILE A 18 -14.15 7.89 -8.04
N ASP A 19 -14.42 9.02 -7.40
CA ASP A 19 -13.41 9.84 -6.72
C ASP A 19 -13.79 10.24 -5.29
N ASN A 20 -14.87 9.65 -4.75
CA ASN A 20 -15.33 9.89 -3.40
C ASN A 20 -15.99 8.64 -2.80
N GLY A 21 -16.06 8.61 -1.46
CA GLY A 21 -16.55 7.44 -0.71
C GLY A 21 -18.03 7.14 -0.92
N ALA A 22 -18.87 8.16 -1.14
CA ALA A 22 -20.31 7.97 -1.34
C ALA A 22 -20.59 7.27 -2.67
N SER A 23 -19.97 7.74 -3.76
CA SER A 23 -20.08 7.10 -5.08
C SER A 23 -19.48 5.70 -5.09
N PHE A 24 -18.42 5.44 -4.33
CA PHE A 24 -17.87 4.08 -4.19
C PHE A 24 -18.82 3.15 -3.43
N PHE A 25 -19.40 3.62 -2.32
CA PHE A 25 -20.37 2.85 -1.56
C PHE A 25 -21.62 2.53 -2.40
N ASP A 26 -22.13 3.51 -3.14
CA ASP A 26 -23.24 3.34 -4.08
C ASP A 26 -22.91 2.29 -5.16
N TYR A 27 -21.75 2.39 -5.80
CA TYR A 27 -21.31 1.41 -6.79
C TYR A 27 -21.21 -0.01 -6.21
N LYS A 28 -20.63 -0.14 -5.00
CA LYS A 28 -20.44 -1.42 -4.32
C LYS A 28 -21.76 -2.08 -3.93
N GLN A 29 -22.75 -1.31 -3.46
CA GLN A 29 -24.02 -1.83 -2.96
C GLN A 29 -25.08 -2.02 -4.06
N ASN A 30 -25.13 -1.10 -5.03
CA ASN A 30 -26.24 -1.01 -5.98
C ASN A 30 -25.90 -1.59 -7.36
N THR A 31 -24.69 -2.13 -7.56
CA THR A 31 -24.34 -2.84 -8.78
C THR A 31 -23.83 -4.25 -8.50
N ARG A 32 -24.31 -5.25 -9.25
CA ARG A 32 -23.77 -6.62 -9.17
C ARG A 32 -22.26 -6.64 -9.38
N SER A 33 -21.77 -5.82 -10.31
CA SER A 33 -20.34 -5.70 -10.60
C SER A 33 -19.54 -5.22 -9.39
N GLY A 34 -20.03 -4.20 -8.69
CA GLY A 34 -19.40 -3.67 -7.48
C GLY A 34 -19.42 -4.67 -6.33
N GLU A 35 -20.53 -5.37 -6.16
CA GLU A 35 -20.66 -6.44 -5.17
C GLU A 35 -19.60 -7.52 -5.43
N TYR A 36 -19.48 -8.06 -6.65
CA TYR A 36 -18.50 -9.12 -6.96
C TYR A 36 -17.04 -8.65 -6.86
N GLN A 37 -16.73 -7.42 -7.28
CA GLN A 37 -15.34 -6.95 -7.35
C GLN A 37 -14.80 -6.44 -6.01
N PHE A 38 -15.64 -5.92 -5.12
CA PHE A 38 -15.21 -5.15 -3.95
C PHE A 38 -15.74 -5.64 -2.60
N GLN A 39 -16.14 -6.92 -2.47
CA GLN A 39 -16.74 -7.48 -1.23
C GLN A 39 -15.97 -7.13 0.05
N HIS A 40 -14.64 -7.22 0.02
CA HIS A 40 -13.77 -7.06 1.19
C HIS A 40 -12.83 -5.85 1.09
N LEU A 41 -13.13 -4.92 0.19
CA LEU A 41 -12.36 -3.69 0.02
C LEU A 41 -13.12 -2.50 0.60
N ASP A 42 -12.45 -1.79 1.49
CA ASP A 42 -12.81 -0.44 1.90
C ASP A 42 -11.82 0.55 1.28
N VAL A 43 -12.34 1.68 0.80
CA VAL A 43 -11.54 2.67 0.07
C VAL A 43 -11.63 4.01 0.78
N LYS A 44 -10.47 4.59 1.09
CA LYS A 44 -10.34 5.99 1.51
C LYS A 44 -9.93 6.83 0.31
N PHE A 45 -10.71 7.86 0.03
CA PHE A 45 -10.38 8.81 -1.03
C PHE A 45 -9.55 9.95 -0.46
N HIS A 46 -8.37 10.19 -1.05
CA HIS A 46 -7.42 11.18 -0.56
C HIS A 46 -7.38 12.41 -1.48
N PRO A 47 -7.36 13.64 -0.94
CA PRO A 47 -7.19 14.85 -1.73
C PRO A 47 -5.82 14.91 -2.41
N SER A 48 -5.72 15.78 -3.42
CA SER A 48 -4.47 16.11 -4.11
C SER A 48 -3.40 16.61 -3.14
N CYS A 49 -2.16 16.23 -3.38
CA CYS A 49 -1.03 16.57 -2.52
C CYS A 49 -0.45 17.93 -2.87
N SER A 50 0.22 18.55 -1.90
CA SER A 50 0.94 19.83 -2.10
C SER A 50 2.27 19.61 -2.83
N VAL A 51 2.96 20.70 -3.19
CA VAL A 51 4.24 20.66 -3.91
C VAL A 51 5.38 19.97 -3.14
N SER A 52 5.29 19.89 -1.80
CA SER A 52 6.25 19.16 -0.97
C SER A 52 5.96 17.65 -0.89
N GLY A 53 4.95 17.17 -1.61
CA GLY A 53 4.50 15.79 -1.56
C GLY A 53 3.57 15.51 -0.38
N CYS A 54 3.15 14.24 -0.28
CA CYS A 54 2.33 13.71 0.79
C CYS A 54 2.78 12.28 1.07
N PRO A 55 2.68 11.81 2.33
CA PRO A 55 2.96 10.41 2.63
C PRO A 55 1.89 9.51 1.99
N CYS A 56 2.30 8.32 1.56
CA CYS A 56 1.37 7.26 1.16
C CYS A 56 0.70 6.72 2.45
N HIS A 57 -0.63 6.80 2.56
CA HIS A 57 -1.40 6.48 3.78
C HIS A 57 -1.08 7.35 5.02
N PRO A 58 -1.37 8.67 4.99
CA PRO A 58 -1.13 9.54 6.15
C PRO A 58 -1.86 9.02 7.40
N GLY A 59 -1.11 8.84 8.48
CA GLY A 59 -1.62 8.35 9.77
C GLY A 59 -1.77 6.83 9.90
N GLU A 60 -1.58 6.06 8.83
CA GLU A 60 -1.81 4.60 8.83
C GLU A 60 -0.68 3.79 8.16
N VAL A 61 0.47 4.41 7.89
CA VAL A 61 1.59 3.81 7.15
C VAL A 61 2.02 2.46 7.75
N GLY A 62 2.24 2.39 9.07
CA GLY A 62 2.72 1.17 9.74
C GLY A 62 1.77 -0.03 9.55
N PRO A 63 0.52 0.04 10.04
CA PRO A 63 -0.43 -1.07 9.92
C PRO A 63 -0.73 -1.49 8.48
N VAL A 64 -0.68 -0.56 7.51
CA VAL A 64 -0.87 -0.87 6.09
C VAL A 64 0.38 -1.58 5.54
N LEU A 65 1.57 -1.08 5.86
CA LEU A 65 2.83 -1.68 5.42
C LEU A 65 2.98 -3.12 5.95
N ASP A 66 2.65 -3.38 7.21
CA ASP A 66 2.69 -4.73 7.79
C ASP A 66 1.83 -5.72 7.01
N ARG A 67 0.62 -5.31 6.61
CA ARG A 67 -0.31 -6.12 5.80
C ARG A 67 0.22 -6.36 4.39
N LEU A 68 0.86 -5.36 3.79
CA LEU A 68 1.48 -5.50 2.47
C LEU A 68 2.67 -6.46 2.56
N CYS A 69 3.54 -6.28 3.55
CA CYS A 69 4.73 -7.11 3.75
C CYS A 69 4.41 -8.55 4.11
N ALA A 70 3.29 -8.83 4.78
CA ALA A 70 2.82 -10.20 5.01
C ALA A 70 2.57 -11.01 3.72
N LYS A 71 2.40 -10.34 2.57
CA LYS A 71 2.26 -10.98 1.25
C LYS A 71 3.53 -10.95 0.41
N VAL A 72 4.56 -10.25 0.86
CA VAL A 72 5.84 -10.15 0.17
C VAL A 72 6.75 -11.24 0.71
N ASN A 73 7.14 -12.17 -0.15
CA ASN A 73 8.17 -13.11 0.20
C ASN A 73 9.54 -12.46 -0.01
N CYS A 74 10.19 -12.05 1.08
CA CYS A 74 11.59 -11.61 1.05
C CYS A 74 12.52 -12.82 0.99
N THR A 75 12.30 -13.72 0.02
CA THR A 75 13.25 -14.77 -0.33
C THR A 75 14.25 -14.19 -1.33
N SER A 76 15.52 -14.09 -0.96
CA SER A 76 16.47 -14.85 -1.75
C SER A 76 16.33 -16.32 -1.30
N THR A 77 16.73 -17.25 -2.16
CA THR A 77 16.29 -18.65 -2.10
C THR A 77 16.93 -19.44 -0.95
N ASN A 78 16.16 -19.64 0.13
CA ASN A 78 15.86 -20.90 0.84
C ASN A 78 15.80 -20.70 2.36
N SER A 79 14.65 -21.07 2.93
CA SER A 79 14.41 -21.50 4.33
C SER A 79 15.47 -21.09 5.36
N SER A 80 15.13 -20.10 6.20
CA SER A 80 15.92 -19.51 7.30
C SER A 80 16.91 -18.38 6.95
N ALA A 81 16.58 -17.52 5.97
CA ALA A 81 17.36 -16.31 5.66
C ALA A 81 17.05 -15.15 6.63
N SER A 82 17.61 -15.24 7.83
CA SER A 82 17.93 -14.12 8.70
C SER A 82 19.09 -13.32 8.08
N GLN A 83 18.88 -12.13 7.49
CA GLN A 83 19.95 -11.20 7.06
C GLN A 83 21.08 -11.72 6.13
N GLU A 84 21.20 -13.03 5.86
CA GLU A 84 22.42 -13.70 5.38
C GLU A 84 22.58 -13.74 3.84
N GLU A 85 21.59 -13.31 3.06
CA GLU A 85 21.66 -13.37 1.60
C GLU A 85 22.17 -12.08 0.95
N LEU A 86 22.29 -11.01 1.74
CA LEU A 86 22.88 -9.75 1.30
C LEU A 86 24.38 -9.78 1.62
N THR A 87 25.22 -9.67 0.59
CA THR A 87 26.69 -9.69 0.73
C THR A 87 27.28 -8.42 1.35
N CYS A 88 26.46 -7.41 1.64
CA CYS A 88 26.92 -6.19 2.29
C CYS A 88 26.98 -6.33 3.81
N SER A 89 27.92 -5.62 4.42
CA SER A 89 28.16 -5.65 5.87
C SER A 89 27.05 -4.99 6.70
N SER A 90 26.29 -4.07 6.12
CA SER A 90 25.24 -3.31 6.82
C SER A 90 24.02 -3.10 5.92
N PRO A 91 23.23 -4.15 5.66
CA PRO A 91 21.95 -4.00 4.98
C PRO A 91 20.98 -3.17 5.83
N PHE A 92 20.09 -2.42 5.20
CA PHE A 92 19.05 -1.66 5.88
C PHE A 92 17.71 -1.81 5.16
N VAL A 93 16.60 -1.57 5.88
CA VAL A 93 15.25 -1.55 5.30
C VAL A 93 14.85 -0.09 5.09
N PRO A 94 14.69 0.37 3.84
CA PRO A 94 14.21 1.73 3.57
C PRO A 94 12.77 1.93 4.06
N ASP A 95 12.42 3.17 4.39
CA ASP A 95 11.04 3.51 4.78
C ASP A 95 10.06 3.14 3.64
N GLY A 96 8.98 2.42 3.98
CA GLY A 96 8.01 1.91 3.01
C GLY A 96 8.42 0.62 2.28
N SER A 97 9.55 -0.01 2.64
CA SER A 97 10.00 -1.28 2.07
C SER A 97 9.79 -2.46 3.04
N CYS A 98 9.57 -3.64 2.49
CA CYS A 98 9.42 -4.88 3.27
C CYS A 98 10.75 -5.63 3.46
N CYS A 99 11.65 -5.55 2.48
CA CYS A 99 12.89 -6.31 2.46
C CYS A 99 14.10 -5.38 2.64
N ALA A 100 15.17 -5.92 3.22
CA ALA A 100 16.43 -5.20 3.35
C ALA A 100 17.15 -5.08 1.99
N THR A 101 18.00 -4.06 1.87
CA THR A 101 18.81 -3.80 0.67
C THR A 101 20.21 -3.34 1.06
N CYS A 102 21.14 -3.42 0.11
CA CYS A 102 22.49 -2.85 0.20
C CYS A 102 22.53 -1.52 -0.56
N GLY A 103 23.02 -0.46 0.09
CA GLY A 103 23.13 0.85 -0.54
C GLY A 103 23.26 1.98 0.47
N ALA A 104 22.69 3.14 0.14
CA ALA A 104 22.65 4.30 1.04
C ALA A 104 21.22 4.87 1.12
N ARG A 105 20.89 5.47 2.28
CA ARG A 105 19.69 6.29 2.48
C ARG A 105 20.09 7.72 2.79
N ILE A 106 19.57 8.66 2.02
CA ILE A 106 19.70 10.09 2.30
C ILE A 106 18.36 10.59 2.83
N LYS A 107 18.36 11.15 4.04
CA LYS A 107 17.19 11.80 4.62
C LYS A 107 17.29 13.29 4.34
N ILE A 108 16.28 13.83 3.65
CA ILE A 108 16.16 15.27 3.37
C ILE A 108 15.15 15.85 4.37
N GLU A 109 15.52 16.94 5.03
CA GLU A 109 14.64 17.70 5.91
C GLU A 109 14.08 18.89 5.12
N PHE A 110 12.74 19.02 5.11
CA PHE A 110 11.99 20.08 4.43
C PHE A 110 11.30 20.99 5.44
#